data_AF-A0A522XUD1-F1
#
_entry.id   AF-A0A522XUD1-F1
#
_cell.length_a   1.000
_cell.length_b   1.000
_cell.length_c   1.000
_cell.angle_alpha   90.00
_cell.angle_beta   90.00
_cell.angle_gamma   90.00
#
_symmetry.space_group_name_H-M   'P 1'
#
loop_
_entity.id
_entity.type
_entity.pdbx_description
1 polymer ?
#
loop_
_entity_poly.entity_id
_entity_poly.type
_entity_poly.pdbx_seq_one_letter_code
_entity_poly.pdbx_strand_id
1 'polypeptide(L)'
;MPADLIEDLSWWTQGNCYRRDDTGERADGAMSRRWMRQGGAALLGLVLAACGPAPPTGSTTPDAAGDAQAAEELGKQFDAQYAAGRWDLAKANGDVLTARYPASAAARRIAAQYRQAREKGDAARQTARLAGLWSYLSQPAGKGRQVSATIYARDPIQTGAGRSRVRLIFRDHPAWGRSSYLVLESGDFDCYGGCQLKVTVDGKPRRMSGSRPKTDEAIAMFIEDERTLWRLMKSAKEISIEVPLKAGGTQAAVFEVGGLDPSRMKGW
;
A
#
# COMPACT_ATOMS: atom_id res chain seq x y z
N MET A 1 -3.17 17.97 -45.62
CA MET A 1 -2.05 17.93 -44.64
C MET A 1 -1.40 16.59 -44.81
N PRO A 2 -0.08 16.53 -45.09
CA PRO A 2 0.52 15.33 -45.65
C PRO A 2 0.76 14.27 -44.59
N ALA A 3 0.72 13.03 -45.06
CA ALA A 3 1.00 11.81 -44.35
C ALA A 3 2.51 11.64 -44.19
N ASP A 4 2.98 11.47 -42.94
CA ASP A 4 4.29 10.88 -42.60
C ASP A 4 4.13 10.24 -41.21
N LEU A 5 3.45 9.09 -41.21
CA LEU A 5 3.61 8.01 -40.25
C LEU A 5 4.87 7.24 -40.66
N ILE A 6 5.67 6.79 -39.67
CA ILE A 6 6.58 5.62 -39.65
C ILE A 6 7.90 5.99 -38.93
N GLU A 7 8.29 5.10 -38.02
CA GLU A 7 9.52 5.03 -37.20
C GLU A 7 9.51 5.74 -35.83
N ASP A 8 9.04 5.05 -34.78
CA ASP A 8 9.87 4.71 -33.59
C ASP A 8 9.07 3.97 -32.49
N LEU A 9 8.56 2.78 -32.81
CA LEU A 9 7.82 1.91 -31.87
C LEU A 9 8.53 0.58 -31.56
N SER A 10 9.85 0.51 -31.70
CA SER A 10 10.64 -0.71 -31.47
C SER A 10 11.23 -0.89 -30.06
N TRP A 11 10.84 -0.08 -29.07
CA TRP A 11 11.48 -0.10 -27.73
C TRP A 11 10.63 -0.68 -26.58
N TRP A 12 9.53 -1.40 -26.87
CA TRP A 12 8.66 -1.99 -25.82
C TRP A 12 8.77 -3.52 -25.65
N THR A 13 9.72 -4.22 -26.30
CA THR A 13 9.81 -5.70 -26.24
C THR A 13 11.12 -6.27 -25.68
N GLN A 14 11.76 -5.61 -24.71
CA GLN A 14 12.83 -6.25 -23.93
C GLN A 14 12.65 -6.02 -22.43
N GLY A 15 12.21 -7.07 -21.73
CA GLY A 15 12.21 -7.08 -20.26
C GLY A 15 11.29 -8.12 -19.60
N ASN A 16 11.53 -9.42 -19.83
CA ASN A 16 11.50 -10.50 -18.81
C ASN A 16 11.41 -11.89 -19.45
N CYS A 17 12.57 -12.50 -19.72
CA CYS A 17 12.70 -13.96 -19.69
C CYS A 17 13.41 -14.31 -18.38
N TYR A 18 12.62 -14.54 -17.33
CA TYR A 18 13.11 -15.22 -16.12
C TYR A 18 13.32 -16.69 -16.49
N ARG A 19 14.58 -17.06 -16.71
CA ARG A 19 15.02 -18.45 -16.88
C ARG A 19 14.85 -19.13 -15.53
N ARG A 20 13.87 -20.03 -15.45
CA ARG A 20 13.63 -20.92 -14.32
C ARG A 20 14.49 -22.15 -14.57
N ASP A 21 15.54 -22.32 -13.77
CA ASP A 21 16.36 -23.52 -13.80
C ASP A 21 15.56 -24.68 -13.18
N ASP A 22 15.13 -25.60 -14.05
CA ASP A 22 14.57 -26.90 -13.69
C ASP A 22 15.71 -27.86 -13.34
N THR A 23 15.98 -28.06 -12.05
CA THR A 23 16.70 -29.25 -11.57
C THR A 23 15.68 -30.38 -11.41
N GLY A 24 15.51 -31.15 -12.47
CA GLY A 24 14.87 -32.46 -12.41
C GLY A 24 15.91 -33.54 -12.11
N GLU A 25 15.84 -34.13 -10.92
CA GLU A 25 16.39 -35.45 -10.66
C GLU A 25 15.36 -36.23 -9.82
N ARG A 26 14.51 -36.99 -10.53
CA ARG A 26 13.71 -38.06 -9.96
C ARG A 26 14.62 -39.27 -9.85
N ALA A 27 14.94 -39.68 -8.63
CA ALA A 27 15.43 -41.01 -8.35
C ALA A 27 14.24 -41.92 -8.04
N ASP A 28 14.15 -42.98 -8.86
CA ASP A 28 13.32 -44.15 -8.66
C ASP A 28 13.63 -44.84 -7.32
N GLY A 29 12.61 -45.38 -6.67
CA GLY A 29 12.76 -46.07 -5.40
C GLY A 29 11.51 -46.83 -5.01
N ALA A 30 11.21 -47.88 -5.78
CA ALA A 30 10.17 -48.85 -5.49
C ALA A 30 10.42 -49.59 -4.17
N MET A 31 9.38 -49.75 -3.34
CA MET A 31 9.09 -50.91 -2.47
C MET A 31 7.81 -50.60 -1.68
N SER A 32 6.63 -51.00 -2.12
CA SER A 32 6.07 -52.35 -1.94
C SER A 32 6.46 -53.00 -0.61
N ARG A 33 5.54 -53.01 0.36
CA ARG A 33 5.10 -54.22 1.06
C ARG A 33 3.87 -53.98 1.94
N ARG A 34 2.77 -54.50 1.41
CA ARG A 34 1.52 -54.88 2.10
C ARG A 34 1.81 -56.16 2.94
N TRP A 35 0.83 -56.62 3.74
CA TRP A 35 0.79 -57.90 4.51
C TRP A 35 1.49 -57.82 5.90
N MET A 36 0.98 -58.25 7.06
CA MET A 36 -0.10 -59.16 7.54
C MET A 36 -0.43 -58.70 8.99
N ARG A 37 -1.68 -58.60 9.45
CA ARG A 37 -2.53 -59.65 10.08
C ARG A 37 -1.87 -60.55 11.16
N GLN A 38 -2.35 -60.32 12.39
CA GLN A 38 -2.81 -61.29 13.42
C GLN A 38 -1.81 -62.14 14.23
N GLY A 39 -2.14 -62.24 15.53
CA GLY A 39 -1.59 -63.13 16.57
C GLY A 39 -1.11 -62.30 17.77
N GLY A 40 -1.72 -62.24 18.96
CA GLY A 40 -2.58 -63.18 19.66
C GLY A 40 -1.77 -63.96 20.71
N ALA A 41 -1.71 -63.46 21.95
CA ALA A 41 -1.61 -64.25 23.20
C ALA A 41 -1.41 -63.33 24.42
N ALA A 42 -2.30 -63.52 25.40
CA ALA A 42 -2.27 -62.92 26.73
C ALA A 42 -1.27 -63.65 27.65
N LEU A 43 -0.69 -62.92 28.60
CA LEU A 43 -0.24 -63.47 29.89
C LEU A 43 -0.29 -62.37 30.96
N LEU A 44 -1.12 -62.61 31.98
CA LEU A 44 -1.23 -61.83 33.21
C LEU A 44 0.05 -61.97 34.06
N GLY A 45 0.52 -60.86 34.63
CA GLY A 45 1.46 -60.82 35.74
C GLY A 45 1.27 -59.53 36.53
N LEU A 46 0.56 -59.61 37.67
CA LEU A 46 0.35 -58.55 38.64
C LEU A 46 1.59 -58.38 39.53
N VAL A 47 2.22 -57.20 39.52
CA VAL A 47 3.05 -56.70 40.64
C VAL A 47 2.78 -55.21 40.80
N LEU A 48 2.29 -54.80 41.97
CA LEU A 48 2.15 -53.40 42.36
C LEU A 48 3.53 -52.79 42.62
N ALA A 49 3.85 -51.70 41.91
CA ALA A 49 4.84 -50.72 42.35
C ALA A 49 4.26 -49.31 42.13
N ALA A 50 4.18 -48.55 43.22
CA ALA A 50 3.68 -47.19 43.25
C ALA A 50 4.67 -46.22 42.59
N CYS A 51 4.21 -45.46 41.59
CA CYS A 51 4.63 -44.09 41.26
C CYS A 51 3.66 -43.55 40.20
N GLY A 52 2.69 -42.74 40.62
CA GLY A 52 1.92 -41.93 39.69
C GLY A 52 2.83 -40.87 39.05
N PRO A 53 2.59 -40.46 37.79
CA PRO A 53 3.30 -39.32 37.23
C PRO A 53 3.03 -38.11 38.12
N ALA A 54 4.10 -37.51 38.66
CA ALA A 54 4.01 -36.23 39.34
C ALA A 54 3.26 -35.24 38.42
N PRO A 55 2.27 -34.49 38.92
CA PRO A 55 1.69 -33.42 38.14
C PRO A 55 2.81 -32.45 37.77
N PRO A 56 2.84 -31.91 36.54
CA PRO A 56 3.84 -30.91 36.18
C PRO A 56 3.70 -29.71 37.14
N THR A 57 4.62 -29.57 38.09
CA THR A 57 4.77 -28.38 38.92
C THR A 57 5.41 -27.29 38.08
N GLY A 58 4.62 -26.76 37.16
CA GLY A 58 4.92 -25.58 36.35
C GLY A 58 4.05 -24.40 36.77
N SER A 59 3.89 -24.15 38.07
CA SER A 59 3.38 -22.85 38.54
C SER A 59 4.50 -21.83 38.38
N THR A 60 4.56 -21.16 37.23
CA THR A 60 5.41 -19.98 37.04
C THR A 60 4.89 -18.92 38.01
N THR A 61 5.53 -18.81 39.15
CA THR A 61 5.33 -17.66 40.03
C THR A 61 6.04 -16.50 39.35
N PRO A 62 5.39 -15.34 39.10
CA PRO A 62 6.05 -14.21 38.48
C PRO A 62 7.30 -13.83 39.28
N ASP A 63 8.46 -13.84 38.64
CA ASP A 63 9.69 -13.31 39.23
C ASP A 63 9.61 -11.78 39.19
N ALA A 64 9.08 -11.20 40.27
CA ALA A 64 8.88 -9.76 40.38
C ALA A 64 10.18 -8.96 40.23
N ALA A 65 11.34 -9.54 40.58
CA ALA A 65 12.64 -8.88 40.42
C ALA A 65 13.08 -8.90 38.95
N GLY A 66 12.98 -10.05 38.29
CA GLY A 66 13.24 -10.18 36.85
C GLY A 66 12.31 -9.30 36.00
N ASP A 67 11.02 -9.28 36.33
CA ASP A 67 10.02 -8.44 35.63
C ASP A 67 10.30 -6.94 35.82
N ALA A 68 10.73 -6.52 37.01
CA ALA A 68 11.10 -5.14 37.26
C ALA A 68 12.35 -4.72 36.45
N GLN A 69 13.36 -5.59 36.35
CA GLN A 69 14.55 -5.34 35.53
C GLN A 69 14.21 -5.27 34.04
N ALA A 70 13.40 -6.20 33.53
CA ALA A 70 12.96 -6.22 32.14
C ALA A 70 12.12 -4.98 31.78
N ALA A 71 11.22 -4.56 32.69
CA ALA A 71 10.43 -3.34 32.52
C ALA A 71 11.31 -2.08 32.48
N GLU A 72 12.33 -2.00 33.35
CA GLU A 72 13.25 -0.86 33.37
C GLU A 72 14.09 -0.79 32.10
N GLU A 73 14.56 -1.92 31.57
CA GLU A 73 15.30 -1.96 30.31
C GLU A 73 14.45 -1.47 29.13
N LEU A 74 13.20 -1.93 29.01
CA LEU A 74 12.26 -1.40 28.01
C LEU A 74 12.00 0.10 28.20
N GLY A 75 11.93 0.57 29.45
CA GLY A 75 11.81 1.99 29.77
C GLY A 75 13.00 2.81 29.28
N LYS A 76 14.24 2.35 29.51
CA LYS A 76 15.46 2.99 29.01
C LYS A 76 15.51 3.02 27.48
N GLN A 77 15.13 1.91 26.85
CA GLN A 77 15.05 1.84 25.40
C GLN A 77 14.00 2.82 24.85
N PHE A 78 12.84 2.93 25.50
CA PHE A 78 11.85 3.96 25.18
C PHE A 78 12.47 5.37 25.24
N ASP A 79 13.11 5.71 26.36
CA ASP A 79 13.67 7.06 26.60
C ASP A 79 14.74 7.41 25.55
N ALA A 80 15.61 6.46 25.22
CA ALA A 80 16.65 6.64 24.21
C ALA A 80 16.07 6.92 22.82
N GLN A 81 15.04 6.16 22.39
CA GLN A 81 14.39 6.39 21.10
C GLN A 81 13.59 7.70 21.09
N TYR A 82 12.94 8.02 22.21
CA TYR A 82 12.19 9.27 22.38
C TYR A 82 13.12 10.48 22.28
N ALA A 83 14.25 10.47 22.99
CA ALA A 83 15.26 11.53 22.94
C ALA A 83 15.88 11.67 21.54
N ALA A 84 16.04 10.56 20.80
CA ALA A 84 16.50 10.55 19.42
C ALA A 84 15.43 10.98 18.40
N GLY A 85 14.20 11.30 18.83
CA GLY A 85 13.09 11.66 17.94
C GLY A 85 12.58 10.50 17.07
N ARG A 86 12.91 9.25 17.42
CA ARG A 86 12.52 8.04 16.70
C ARG A 86 11.17 7.55 17.22
N TRP A 87 10.12 8.30 16.92
CA TRP A 87 8.78 8.14 17.51
C TRP A 87 8.18 6.74 17.32
N ASP A 88 8.41 6.10 16.17
CA ASP A 88 7.91 4.76 15.91
C ASP A 88 8.58 3.69 16.79
N LEU A 89 9.91 3.78 16.97
CA LEU A 89 10.64 2.86 17.84
C LEU A 89 10.33 3.13 19.32
N ALA A 90 10.21 4.40 19.70
CA ALA A 90 9.74 4.77 21.04
C ALA A 90 8.34 4.20 21.31
N LYS A 91 7.40 4.37 20.36
CA LYS A 91 6.08 3.75 20.46
C LYS A 91 6.18 2.23 20.62
N ALA A 92 6.96 1.53 19.81
CA ALA A 92 7.07 0.07 19.88
C ALA A 92 7.56 -0.41 21.27
N ASN A 93 8.58 0.24 21.83
CA ASN A 93 9.06 -0.07 23.19
C ASN A 93 8.00 0.25 24.26
N GLY A 94 7.28 1.37 24.11
CA GLY A 94 6.18 1.73 25.00
C GLY A 94 4.99 0.78 24.92
N ASP A 95 4.63 0.29 23.73
CA ASP A 95 3.58 -0.71 23.53
C ASP A 95 3.93 -2.00 24.29
N VAL A 96 5.16 -2.51 24.13
CA VAL A 96 5.61 -3.73 24.82
C VAL A 96 5.66 -3.53 26.34
N LEU A 97 6.22 -2.41 26.81
CA LEU A 97 6.31 -2.10 28.23
C LEU A 97 4.93 -2.01 28.89
N THR A 98 4.00 -1.30 28.27
CA THR A 98 2.65 -1.10 28.83
C THR A 98 1.76 -2.34 28.70
N ALA A 99 1.97 -3.19 27.69
CA ALA A 99 1.24 -4.44 27.55
C ALA A 99 1.74 -5.53 28.52
N ARG A 100 3.07 -5.69 28.66
CA ARG A 100 3.66 -6.75 29.48
C ARG A 100 3.79 -6.36 30.96
N TYR A 101 4.09 -5.09 31.25
CA TYR A 101 4.37 -4.61 32.60
C TYR A 101 3.57 -3.34 32.95
N PRO A 102 2.23 -3.36 32.84
CA PRO A 102 1.39 -2.16 33.00
C PRO A 102 1.52 -1.47 34.37
N ALA A 103 1.81 -2.22 35.43
CA ALA A 103 1.96 -1.72 36.79
C ALA A 103 3.41 -1.39 37.19
N SER A 104 4.38 -1.47 36.28
CA SER A 104 5.78 -1.17 36.57
C SER A 104 6.04 0.32 36.80
N ALA A 105 7.12 0.65 37.51
CA ALA A 105 7.57 2.03 37.68
C ALA A 105 7.96 2.67 36.34
N ALA A 106 8.61 1.91 35.46
CA ALA A 106 8.96 2.34 34.11
C ALA A 106 7.72 2.71 33.27
N ALA A 107 6.67 1.87 33.28
CA ALA A 107 5.43 2.17 32.56
C ALA A 107 4.76 3.46 33.04
N ARG A 108 4.73 3.71 34.36
CA ARG A 108 4.22 4.97 34.92
C ARG A 108 5.08 6.17 34.50
N ARG A 109 6.40 6.03 34.54
CA ARG A 109 7.36 7.09 34.21
C ARG A 109 7.23 7.56 32.78
N ILE A 110 7.10 6.65 31.81
CA ILE A 110 7.05 7.01 30.40
C ILE A 110 5.66 7.45 29.92
N ALA A 111 4.60 7.31 30.73
CA ALA A 111 3.21 7.37 30.28
C ALA A 111 2.86 8.62 29.44
N ALA A 112 3.33 9.81 29.84
CA ALA A 112 3.07 11.05 29.11
C ALA A 112 3.84 11.11 27.78
N GLN A 113 5.13 10.80 27.79
CA GLN A 113 5.98 10.77 26.59
C GLN A 113 5.51 9.68 25.62
N TYR A 114 5.02 8.56 26.14
CA TYR A 114 4.49 7.47 25.33
C TYR A 114 3.25 7.89 24.55
N ARG A 115 2.32 8.64 25.16
CA ARG A 115 1.19 9.24 24.41
C ARG A 115 1.68 10.11 23.26
N GLN A 116 2.66 10.97 23.52
CA GLN A 116 3.23 11.85 22.50
C GLN A 116 3.96 11.06 21.41
N ALA A 117 4.71 10.00 21.77
CA ALA A 117 5.38 9.13 20.81
C ALA A 117 4.38 8.40 19.92
N ARG A 118 3.23 7.96 20.47
CA ARG A 118 2.14 7.38 19.66
C ARG A 118 1.60 8.39 18.65
N GLU A 119 1.19 9.56 19.11
CA GLU A 119 0.62 10.60 18.24
C GLU A 119 1.58 10.98 17.11
N LYS A 120 2.86 11.21 17.44
CA LYS A 120 3.88 11.55 16.45
C LYS A 120 4.20 10.39 15.50
N GLY A 121 4.28 9.17 16.02
CA GLY A 121 4.52 7.97 15.21
C GLY A 121 3.35 7.67 14.26
N ASP A 122 2.11 7.77 14.75
CA ASP A 122 0.90 7.64 13.93
C ASP A 122 0.85 8.71 12.83
N ALA A 123 1.15 9.96 13.16
CA ALA A 123 1.21 11.05 12.18
C ALA A 123 2.33 10.83 11.14
N ALA A 124 3.51 10.39 11.56
CA ALA A 124 4.63 10.10 10.66
C ALA A 124 4.31 8.93 9.72
N ARG A 125 3.77 7.82 10.26
CA ARG A 125 3.31 6.69 9.45
C ARG A 125 2.24 7.09 8.44
N GLN A 126 1.25 7.87 8.87
CA GLN A 126 0.20 8.33 7.96
C GLN A 126 0.76 9.22 6.86
N THR A 127 1.69 10.12 7.19
CA THR A 127 2.38 10.96 6.22
C THR A 127 3.16 10.12 5.20
N ALA A 128 3.95 9.15 5.68
CA ALA A 128 4.71 8.25 4.81
C ALA A 128 3.79 7.39 3.92
N ARG A 129 2.68 6.87 4.47
CA ARG A 129 1.67 6.10 3.73
C ARG A 129 1.10 6.92 2.58
N LEU A 130 0.65 8.15 2.87
CA LEU A 130 0.06 9.04 1.86
C LEU A 130 1.09 9.43 0.79
N ALA A 131 2.32 9.75 1.18
CA ALA A 131 3.39 10.05 0.22
C ALA A 131 3.70 8.86 -0.69
N GLY A 132 3.66 7.64 -0.14
CA GLY A 132 3.86 6.38 -0.89
C GLY A 132 2.76 6.06 -1.91
N LEU A 133 1.61 6.76 -1.90
CA LEU A 133 0.58 6.61 -2.93
C LEU A 133 0.95 7.31 -4.25
N TRP A 134 1.91 8.23 -4.21
CA TRP A 134 2.33 9.03 -5.36
C TRP A 134 3.55 8.43 -6.05
N SER A 135 3.49 8.35 -7.37
CA SER A 135 4.61 8.02 -8.23
C SER A 135 5.04 9.24 -9.03
N TYR A 136 6.34 9.53 -9.04
CA TYR A 136 6.93 10.62 -9.83
C TYR A 136 7.92 10.05 -10.84
N LEU A 137 7.72 10.38 -12.12
CA LEU A 137 8.59 9.93 -13.20
C LEU A 137 9.14 11.15 -13.95
N SER A 138 10.40 11.06 -14.37
CA SER A 138 11.02 12.05 -15.24
C SER A 138 11.83 11.35 -16.31
N GLN A 139 11.52 11.61 -17.58
CA GLN A 139 12.10 10.91 -18.73
C GLN A 139 12.42 11.90 -19.88
N PRO A 140 13.40 11.59 -20.74
CA PRO A 140 13.64 12.37 -21.96
C PRO A 140 12.38 12.41 -22.84
N ALA A 141 12.11 13.55 -23.47
CA ALA A 141 11.01 13.72 -24.43
C ALA A 141 11.39 14.81 -25.45
N GLY A 142 11.78 14.38 -26.66
CA GLY A 142 12.33 15.28 -27.68
C GLY A 142 13.51 16.09 -27.15
N LYS A 143 13.42 17.42 -27.23
CA LYS A 143 14.47 18.36 -26.75
C LYS A 143 14.41 18.67 -25.25
N GLY A 144 13.47 18.08 -24.51
CA GLY A 144 13.26 18.38 -23.10
C GLY A 144 13.05 17.13 -22.25
N ARG A 145 12.48 17.33 -21.06
CA ARG A 145 12.10 16.25 -20.14
C ARG A 145 10.60 16.29 -19.90
N GLN A 146 9.96 15.14 -20.02
CA GLN A 146 8.62 14.95 -19.49
C GLN A 146 8.72 14.65 -18.00
N VAL A 147 7.92 15.32 -17.18
CA VAL A 147 7.74 14.98 -15.76
C VAL A 147 6.28 14.63 -15.51
N SER A 148 6.04 13.64 -14.66
CA SER A 148 4.68 13.26 -14.29
C SER A 148 4.56 12.90 -12.82
N ALA A 149 3.42 13.25 -12.23
CA ALA A 149 2.96 12.78 -10.92
C ALA A 149 1.71 11.93 -11.14
N THR A 150 1.62 10.80 -10.43
CA THR A 150 0.59 9.80 -10.67
C THR A 150 0.09 9.21 -9.37
N ILE A 151 -1.22 9.01 -9.26
CA ILE A 151 -1.88 8.39 -8.12
C ILE A 151 -3.02 7.48 -8.60
N TYR A 152 -3.26 6.38 -7.90
CA TYR A 152 -4.43 5.52 -8.12
C TYR A 152 -5.59 5.92 -7.21
N ALA A 153 -6.81 5.69 -7.69
CA ALA A 153 -7.97 5.72 -6.81
C ALA A 153 -7.84 4.65 -5.70
N ARG A 154 -8.38 4.95 -4.51
CA ARG A 154 -8.42 4.09 -3.33
C ARG A 154 -8.98 2.71 -3.68
N ASP A 155 -10.09 2.70 -4.41
CA ASP A 155 -10.82 1.50 -4.80
C ASP A 155 -10.98 1.42 -6.32
N PRO A 156 -10.98 0.20 -6.91
CA PRO A 156 -11.41 0.01 -8.30
C PRO A 156 -12.89 0.35 -8.46
N ILE A 157 -13.25 0.90 -9.62
CA ILE A 157 -14.64 1.18 -9.99
C ILE A 157 -15.22 0.06 -10.86
N GLN A 158 -16.53 -0.08 -10.89
CA GLN A 158 -17.21 -1.03 -11.77
C GLN A 158 -17.40 -0.43 -13.16
N THR A 159 -16.94 -1.14 -14.19
CA THR A 159 -17.15 -0.79 -15.59
C THR A 159 -17.91 -1.91 -16.31
N GLY A 160 -18.33 -1.69 -17.55
CA GLY A 160 -18.87 -2.77 -18.41
C GLY A 160 -17.89 -3.90 -18.70
N ALA A 161 -16.57 -3.68 -18.52
CA ALA A 161 -15.52 -4.68 -18.67
C ALA A 161 -15.07 -5.30 -17.33
N GLY A 162 -15.81 -5.06 -16.24
CA GLY A 162 -15.48 -5.53 -14.90
C GLY A 162 -14.87 -4.44 -14.01
N ARG A 163 -14.23 -4.85 -12.91
CA ARG A 163 -13.55 -3.92 -11.97
C ARG A 163 -12.30 -3.34 -12.63
N SER A 164 -12.17 -2.02 -12.60
CA SER A 164 -11.09 -1.28 -13.25
C SER A 164 -10.43 -0.32 -12.27
N ARG A 165 -9.09 -0.30 -12.21
CA ARG A 165 -8.39 0.73 -11.46
C ARG A 165 -8.40 2.03 -12.25
N VAL A 166 -8.65 3.13 -11.53
CA VAL A 166 -8.57 4.48 -12.09
C VAL A 166 -7.25 5.10 -11.68
N ARG A 167 -6.52 5.64 -12.66
CA ARG A 167 -5.25 6.31 -12.44
C ARG A 167 -5.36 7.75 -12.87
N LEU A 168 -4.99 8.67 -11.98
CA LEU A 168 -4.91 10.10 -12.26
C LEU A 168 -3.45 10.48 -12.50
N ILE A 169 -3.22 11.23 -13.57
CA ILE A 169 -1.88 11.60 -14.04
C ILE A 169 -1.84 13.10 -14.29
N PHE A 170 -0.85 13.78 -13.71
CA PHE A 170 -0.40 15.11 -14.10
C PHE A 170 0.88 14.95 -14.89
N ARG A 171 0.98 15.63 -16.04
CA ARG A 171 2.12 15.50 -16.95
C ARG A 171 2.52 16.86 -17.52
N ASP A 172 3.77 17.25 -17.33
CA ASP A 172 4.41 18.33 -18.08
C ASP A 172 5.17 17.72 -19.25
N HIS A 173 4.78 18.04 -20.48
CA HIS A 173 5.47 17.58 -21.69
C HIS A 173 6.05 18.80 -22.43
N PRO A 174 7.35 18.79 -22.82
CA PRO A 174 8.00 19.97 -23.36
C PRO A 174 7.39 20.50 -24.67
N ALA A 175 6.76 19.64 -25.47
CA ALA A 175 6.11 20.05 -26.73
C ALA A 175 4.58 20.22 -26.62
N TRP A 176 3.93 19.60 -25.64
CA TRP A 176 2.46 19.57 -25.54
C TRP A 176 1.93 20.35 -24.34
N GLY A 177 2.82 20.84 -23.48
CA GLY A 177 2.46 21.55 -22.26
C GLY A 177 1.96 20.62 -21.17
N ARG A 178 1.18 21.21 -20.25
CA ARG A 178 0.66 20.54 -19.06
C ARG A 178 -0.69 19.93 -19.34
N SER A 179 -0.92 18.78 -18.72
CA SER A 179 -2.20 18.08 -18.82
C SER A 179 -2.48 17.32 -17.54
N SER A 180 -3.77 17.22 -17.19
CA SER A 180 -4.27 16.27 -16.20
C SER A 180 -5.27 15.33 -16.86
N TYR A 181 -5.14 14.03 -16.62
CA TYR A 181 -6.02 13.04 -17.23
C TYR A 181 -6.15 11.77 -16.39
N LEU A 182 -7.26 11.07 -16.62
CA LEU A 182 -7.62 9.81 -16.01
C LEU A 182 -7.44 8.68 -17.03
N VAL A 183 -6.98 7.53 -16.55
CA VAL A 183 -6.88 6.29 -17.32
C VAL A 183 -7.59 5.18 -16.57
N LEU A 184 -8.31 4.33 -17.32
CA LEU A 184 -8.86 3.07 -16.84
C LEU A 184 -7.97 1.92 -17.31
N GLU A 185 -7.80 0.90 -16.47
CA GLU A 185 -7.11 -0.34 -16.90
C GLU A 185 -8.00 -1.23 -17.78
N SER A 186 -9.32 -1.13 -17.58
CA SER A 186 -10.34 -1.78 -18.40
C SER A 186 -11.59 -0.90 -18.50
N GLY A 187 -12.30 -1.01 -19.63
CA GLY A 187 -13.46 -0.17 -19.92
C GLY A 187 -13.10 1.16 -20.60
N ASP A 188 -14.09 2.05 -20.68
CA ASP A 188 -13.94 3.32 -21.40
C ASP A 188 -14.85 4.41 -20.82
N PHE A 189 -14.43 5.66 -20.95
CA PHE A 189 -15.16 6.83 -20.49
C PHE A 189 -16.19 7.28 -21.51
N ASP A 190 -17.37 7.70 -21.05
CA ASP A 190 -18.40 8.33 -21.88
C ASP A 190 -18.31 9.86 -21.77
N CYS A 191 -17.25 10.42 -22.34
CA CYS A 191 -16.97 11.86 -22.33
C CYS A 191 -16.47 12.34 -23.70
N TYR A 192 -16.96 11.71 -24.78
CA TYR A 192 -16.58 12.07 -26.15
C TYR A 192 -17.14 13.43 -26.54
N GLY A 193 -16.28 14.36 -26.96
CA GLY A 193 -16.69 15.73 -27.32
C GLY A 193 -16.87 16.67 -26.12
N GLY A 194 -16.56 16.19 -24.92
CA GLY A 194 -16.59 16.97 -23.69
C GLY A 194 -17.72 16.58 -22.74
N CYS A 195 -17.48 16.70 -21.45
CA CYS A 195 -18.46 16.47 -20.40
C CYS A 195 -18.20 17.39 -19.21
N GLN A 196 -19.16 17.44 -18.29
CA GLN A 196 -19.03 18.17 -17.03
C GLN A 196 -18.89 17.18 -15.88
N LEU A 197 -17.69 17.11 -15.32
CA LEU A 197 -17.33 16.27 -14.19
C LEU A 197 -17.76 16.93 -12.88
N LYS A 198 -18.26 16.13 -11.95
CA LYS A 198 -18.44 16.54 -10.55
C LYS A 198 -17.20 16.10 -9.77
N VAL A 199 -16.44 17.07 -9.30
CA VAL A 199 -15.23 16.88 -8.50
C VAL A 199 -15.52 17.35 -7.08
N THR A 200 -15.42 16.45 -6.12
CA THR A 200 -15.62 16.75 -4.69
C THR A 200 -14.27 16.82 -4.00
N VAL A 201 -13.93 17.97 -3.42
CA VAL A 201 -12.66 18.19 -2.72
C VAL A 201 -12.94 18.33 -1.24
N ASP A 202 -12.46 17.40 -0.42
CA ASP A 202 -12.75 17.34 1.02
C ASP A 202 -14.24 17.59 1.35
N GLY A 203 -15.13 16.89 0.63
CA GLY A 203 -16.59 17.00 0.77
C GLY A 203 -17.25 18.18 0.05
N LYS A 204 -16.49 19.09 -0.59
CA LYS A 204 -17.03 20.27 -1.29
C LYS A 204 -17.11 20.03 -2.79
N PRO A 205 -18.32 19.96 -3.39
CA PRO A 205 -18.49 19.70 -4.82
C PRO A 205 -18.09 20.91 -5.67
N ARG A 206 -17.52 20.62 -6.84
CA ARG A 206 -17.11 21.56 -7.88
C ARG A 206 -17.40 20.93 -9.24
N ARG A 207 -17.58 21.78 -10.26
CA ARG A 207 -17.71 21.34 -11.65
C ARG A 207 -16.39 21.59 -12.37
N MET A 208 -15.99 20.65 -13.21
CA MET A 208 -14.83 20.77 -14.08
C MET A 208 -15.17 20.20 -15.45
N SER A 209 -14.64 20.81 -16.50
CA SER A 209 -14.74 20.26 -17.85
C SER A 209 -13.79 19.08 -18.00
N GLY A 210 -14.26 18.03 -18.66
CA GLY A 210 -13.40 16.95 -19.12
C GLY A 210 -13.67 16.62 -20.58
N SER A 211 -12.77 15.88 -21.21
CA SER A 211 -12.96 15.36 -22.56
C SER A 211 -12.21 14.04 -22.78
N ARG A 212 -12.79 13.14 -23.57
CA ARG A 212 -12.14 11.92 -24.05
C ARG A 212 -12.01 12.00 -25.57
N PRO A 213 -10.79 12.18 -26.12
CA PRO A 213 -10.57 12.23 -27.57
C PRO A 213 -11.03 10.95 -28.25
N LYS A 214 -11.49 11.02 -29.50
CA LYS A 214 -11.86 9.86 -30.31
C LYS A 214 -10.61 9.24 -30.96
N THR A 215 -9.85 8.50 -30.15
CA THR A 215 -8.70 7.70 -30.59
C THR A 215 -8.73 6.33 -29.90
N ASP A 216 -8.11 5.35 -30.56
CA ASP A 216 -7.92 3.98 -30.07
C ASP A 216 -6.53 3.80 -29.44
N GLU A 217 -5.63 4.77 -29.59
CA GLU A 217 -4.23 4.69 -29.18
C GLU A 217 -4.00 5.11 -27.72
N ALA A 218 -4.93 5.87 -27.12
CA ALA A 218 -4.88 6.29 -25.73
C ALA A 218 -6.28 6.45 -25.12
N ILE A 219 -6.67 5.50 -24.27
CA ILE A 219 -7.94 5.51 -23.52
C ILE A 219 -7.79 6.42 -22.28
N ALA A 220 -7.57 7.71 -22.52
CA ALA A 220 -7.44 8.73 -21.49
C ALA A 220 -8.59 9.74 -21.59
N MET A 221 -9.10 10.16 -20.43
CA MET A 221 -10.03 11.30 -20.31
C MET A 221 -9.30 12.45 -19.64
N PHE A 222 -9.17 13.57 -20.35
CA PHE A 222 -8.59 14.80 -19.83
C PHE A 222 -9.56 15.50 -18.88
N ILE A 223 -8.97 16.17 -17.89
CA ILE A 223 -9.62 17.18 -17.07
C ILE A 223 -8.99 18.49 -17.51
N GLU A 224 -9.79 19.36 -18.12
CA GLU A 224 -9.32 20.48 -18.96
C GLU A 224 -8.74 21.65 -18.16
N ASP A 225 -9.09 21.78 -16.87
CA ASP A 225 -8.50 22.81 -15.99
C ASP A 225 -7.48 22.17 -15.05
N GLU A 226 -6.38 21.70 -15.64
CA GLU A 226 -5.30 21.00 -14.93
C GLU A 226 -4.66 21.90 -13.87
N ARG A 227 -4.60 23.20 -14.12
CA ARG A 227 -4.05 24.20 -13.19
C ARG A 227 -4.89 24.30 -11.92
N THR A 228 -6.22 24.42 -12.06
CA THR A 228 -7.11 24.45 -10.89
C THR A 228 -7.10 23.12 -10.17
N LEU A 229 -7.15 22.00 -10.89
CA LEU A 229 -7.11 20.68 -10.27
C LEU A 229 -5.83 20.47 -9.45
N TRP A 230 -4.67 20.80 -10.03
CA TRP A 230 -3.39 20.73 -9.33
C TRP A 230 -3.36 21.60 -8.08
N ARG A 231 -3.84 22.85 -8.18
CA ARG A 231 -3.92 23.77 -7.04
C ARG A 231 -4.77 23.20 -5.90
N LEU A 232 -5.88 22.53 -6.21
CA LEU A 232 -6.74 21.91 -5.21
C LEU A 232 -6.02 20.74 -4.52
N MET A 233 -5.29 19.92 -5.26
CA MET A 233 -4.57 18.77 -4.70
C MET A 233 -3.44 19.14 -3.74
N LYS A 234 -2.82 20.31 -3.91
CA LYS A 234 -1.77 20.78 -3.00
C LYS A 234 -2.23 20.97 -1.56
N SER A 235 -3.53 21.16 -1.31
CA SER A 235 -4.08 21.39 0.03
C SER A 235 -5.14 20.37 0.46
N ALA A 236 -5.65 19.56 -0.48
CA ALA A 236 -6.72 18.62 -0.19
C ALA A 236 -6.18 17.36 0.50
N LYS A 237 -7.05 16.70 1.28
CA LYS A 237 -6.76 15.36 1.82
C LYS A 237 -7.29 14.28 0.89
N GLU A 238 -8.47 14.52 0.35
CA GLU A 238 -9.18 13.60 -0.54
C GLU A 238 -9.87 14.35 -1.68
N ILE A 239 -9.86 13.75 -2.87
CA ILE A 239 -10.68 14.19 -4.00
C ILE A 239 -11.45 13.01 -4.55
N SER A 240 -12.74 13.21 -4.81
CA SER A 240 -13.59 12.26 -5.54
C SER A 240 -13.99 12.86 -6.89
N ILE A 241 -13.87 12.08 -7.96
CA ILE A 241 -14.24 12.48 -9.31
C ILE A 241 -15.32 11.53 -9.81
N GLU A 242 -16.50 12.05 -10.08
CA GLU A 242 -17.57 11.31 -10.75
C GLU A 242 -17.25 11.21 -12.24
N VAL A 243 -16.91 10.00 -12.70
CA VAL A 243 -16.51 9.69 -14.07
C VAL A 243 -17.66 9.02 -14.83
N PRO A 244 -18.06 9.53 -16.01
CA PRO A 244 -19.03 8.86 -16.86
C PRO A 244 -18.36 7.70 -17.61
N LEU A 245 -18.99 6.54 -17.62
CA LEU A 245 -18.50 5.33 -18.28
C LEU A 245 -19.43 4.92 -19.42
N LYS A 246 -18.90 4.39 -20.53
CA LYS A 246 -19.72 3.90 -21.65
C LYS A 246 -20.68 2.78 -21.23
N ALA A 247 -20.30 2.02 -20.21
CA ALA A 247 -21.12 1.00 -19.58
C ALA A 247 -20.84 0.99 -18.07
N GLY A 248 -21.89 1.07 -17.25
CA GLY A 248 -21.80 1.20 -15.79
C GLY A 248 -22.22 2.55 -15.22
N GLY A 249 -22.72 3.47 -16.07
CA GLY A 249 -23.20 4.80 -15.66
C GLY A 249 -22.07 5.67 -15.13
N THR A 250 -22.37 6.48 -14.11
CA THR A 250 -21.38 7.31 -13.43
C THR A 250 -20.85 6.60 -12.20
N GLN A 251 -19.52 6.57 -12.05
CA GLN A 251 -18.85 6.00 -10.87
C GLN A 251 -17.96 7.06 -10.21
N ALA A 252 -17.77 6.95 -8.89
CA ALA A 252 -16.90 7.86 -8.15
C ALA A 252 -15.49 7.24 -7.98
N ALA A 253 -14.49 7.89 -8.56
CA ALA A 253 -13.09 7.56 -8.32
C ALA A 253 -12.54 8.43 -7.18
N VAL A 254 -12.21 7.82 -6.04
CA VAL A 254 -11.75 8.52 -4.82
C VAL A 254 -10.23 8.43 -4.68
N PHE A 255 -9.55 9.55 -4.47
CA PHE A 255 -8.09 9.66 -4.39
C PHE A 255 -7.65 10.28 -3.06
N GLU A 256 -6.75 9.61 -2.33
CA GLU A 256 -6.13 10.14 -1.11
C GLU A 256 -4.93 11.03 -1.46
N VAL A 257 -5.18 12.30 -1.79
CA VAL A 257 -4.18 13.20 -2.38
C VAL A 257 -3.24 13.88 -1.37
N GLY A 258 -3.50 13.75 -0.05
CA GLY A 258 -2.78 14.48 1.00
C GLY A 258 -1.27 14.19 1.13
N GLY A 259 -0.70 13.28 0.34
CA GLY A 259 0.74 13.01 0.26
C GLY A 259 1.44 13.60 -0.96
N LEU A 260 0.78 14.49 -1.72
CA LEU A 260 1.38 15.14 -2.88
C LEU A 260 2.62 15.95 -2.47
N ASP A 261 3.72 15.80 -3.21
CA ASP A 261 4.95 16.58 -3.09
C ASP A 261 5.10 17.48 -4.33
N PRO A 262 4.66 18.75 -4.25
CA PRO A 262 4.72 19.68 -5.39
C PRO A 262 6.16 20.01 -5.82
N SER A 263 7.16 19.84 -4.93
CA SER A 263 8.56 20.14 -5.25
C SER A 263 9.14 19.20 -6.31
N ARG A 264 8.55 18.01 -6.47
CA ARG A 264 8.89 17.01 -7.49
C ARG A 264 8.40 17.39 -8.89
N MET A 265 7.45 18.32 -8.98
CA MET A 265 6.82 18.78 -10.22
C MET A 265 7.07 20.29 -10.37
N LYS A 266 8.34 20.68 -10.50
CA LYS A 266 8.73 22.10 -10.56
C LYS A 266 7.98 22.83 -11.68
N GLY A 267 7.41 23.99 -11.34
CA GLY A 267 6.69 24.86 -12.26
C GLY A 267 5.18 24.64 -12.29
N TRP A 268 4.67 23.52 -11.75
CA TRP A 268 3.23 23.23 -11.66
C TRP A 268 2.45 24.06 -10.63
#